data_AF-A0A645CSJ6-F1
#
_entry.id   AF-A0A645CSJ6-F1
#
_cell.length_a   1.000
_cell.length_b   1.000
_cell.length_c   1.000
_cell.angle_alpha   90.00
_cell.angle_beta   90.00
_cell.angle_gamma   90.00
#
_symmetry.space_group_name_H-M   'P 1'
#
loop_
_entity.id
_entity.type
_entity.pdbx_description
1 polymer ?
#
loop_
_entity_poly.entity_id
_entity_poly.type
_entity_poly.pdbx_seq_one_letter_code
_entity_poly.pdbx_strand_id
1 'polypeptide(L)'
;METYVTGSVRELCHAASQACVRLGYEPVVLTDHLDCVAREAGSFLSSIARTHAGSGRSVAYIAGGETVVQVTGAGKGGRNQELALAAAAGIAGMGNAAVFSVGSDGTDGPTDAAGGYVDGDTVSELSAQDLTVYGVLQNNDAYHALERTGGLIITGPTGTNVNDVAVLLIRGN
;
A
#
# COMPACT_ATOMS: atom_id res chain seq x y z
N MET A 1 -36.29 -15.97 3.00
CA MET A 1 -35.56 -14.87 2.33
C MET A 1 -34.10 -15.09 2.64
N GLU A 2 -33.25 -15.25 1.63
CA GLU A 2 -31.81 -15.46 1.79
C GLU A 2 -31.08 -14.21 1.29
N THR A 3 -30.04 -13.80 2.02
CA THR A 3 -29.19 -12.65 1.68
C THR A 3 -27.82 -13.18 1.26
N TYR A 4 -27.33 -12.72 0.11
CA TYR A 4 -26.01 -13.07 -0.42
C TYR A 4 -25.14 -11.83 -0.52
N VAL A 5 -23.90 -11.93 -0.03
CA VAL A 5 -22.90 -10.87 -0.16
C VAL A 5 -22.15 -11.10 -1.47
N THR A 6 -22.32 -10.21 -2.44
CA THR A 6 -21.73 -10.33 -3.79
C THR A 6 -20.43 -9.54 -3.96
N GLY A 7 -20.04 -8.76 -2.95
CA GLY A 7 -18.80 -7.98 -2.92
C GLY A 7 -18.42 -7.62 -1.48
N SER A 8 -17.16 -7.81 -1.13
CA SER A 8 -16.61 -7.46 0.16
C SER A 8 -15.09 -7.30 0.07
N VAL A 9 -14.47 -6.69 1.07
CA VAL A 9 -13.00 -6.60 1.14
C VAL A 9 -12.35 -7.98 1.18
N ARG A 10 -13.03 -8.99 1.73
CA ARG A 10 -12.60 -10.39 1.68
C ARG A 10 -12.50 -10.91 0.25
N GLU A 11 -13.51 -10.65 -0.57
CA GLU A 11 -13.50 -11.01 -1.99
C GLU A 11 -12.41 -10.24 -2.75
N LEU A 12 -12.16 -8.98 -2.38
CA LEU A 12 -11.05 -8.20 -2.93
C LEU A 12 -9.69 -8.82 -2.58
N CYS A 13 -9.46 -9.21 -1.33
CA CYS A 13 -8.25 -9.92 -0.91
C CYS A 13 -8.11 -11.28 -1.61
N HIS A 14 -9.22 -11.99 -1.81
CA HIS A 14 -9.22 -13.25 -2.55
C HIS A 14 -8.83 -13.04 -4.02
N ALA A 15 -9.41 -12.05 -4.69
CA ALA A 15 -9.06 -11.68 -6.06
C ALA A 15 -7.59 -11.26 -6.20
N ALA A 16 -7.08 -10.46 -5.25
CA ALA A 16 -5.66 -10.10 -5.18
C ALA A 16 -4.78 -11.34 -5.01
N SER A 17 -5.15 -12.27 -4.13
CA SER A 17 -4.43 -13.53 -3.91
C SER A 17 -4.34 -14.36 -5.19
N GLN A 18 -5.45 -14.50 -5.92
CA GLN A 18 -5.46 -15.21 -7.20
C GLN A 18 -4.59 -14.52 -8.26
N ALA A 19 -4.54 -13.19 -8.28
CA ALA A 19 -3.66 -12.44 -9.17
C ALA A 19 -2.18 -12.69 -8.83
N CYS A 20 -1.82 -12.67 -7.55
CA CYS A 20 -0.47 -12.99 -7.07
C CYS A 20 -0.03 -14.41 -7.48
N VAL A 21 -0.91 -15.41 -7.34
CA VAL A 21 -0.62 -16.79 -7.79
C VAL A 21 -0.30 -16.84 -9.28
N ARG A 22 -1.09 -16.16 -10.12
CA ARG A 22 -0.85 -16.09 -11.57
C ARG A 22 0.48 -15.42 -11.92
N LEU A 23 0.97 -14.53 -11.07
CA LEU A 23 2.25 -13.83 -11.21
C LEU A 23 3.43 -14.58 -10.56
N GLY A 24 3.20 -15.78 -9.98
CA GLY A 24 4.24 -16.61 -9.39
C GLY A 24 4.59 -16.28 -7.94
N TYR A 25 3.72 -15.55 -7.23
CA TYR A 25 3.85 -15.29 -5.80
C TYR A 25 2.94 -16.24 -5.00
N GLU A 26 3.44 -16.71 -3.86
CA GLU A 26 2.62 -17.37 -2.85
C GLU A 26 1.86 -16.32 -2.02
N PRO A 27 0.52 -16.27 -2.06
CA PRO A 27 -0.24 -15.29 -1.30
C PRO A 27 -0.39 -15.72 0.17
N VAL A 28 -0.25 -14.76 1.07
CA VAL A 28 -0.54 -14.89 2.50
C VAL A 28 -1.47 -13.75 2.89
N VAL A 29 -2.75 -14.06 3.09
CA VAL A 29 -3.72 -13.08 3.61
C VAL A 29 -3.47 -12.90 5.10
N LEU A 30 -3.05 -11.71 5.51
CA LEU A 30 -2.79 -11.34 6.90
C LEU A 30 -4.10 -11.06 7.66
N THR A 31 -4.98 -10.28 7.04
CA THR A 31 -6.28 -9.90 7.59
C THR A 31 -7.16 -9.29 6.50
N ASP A 32 -8.48 -9.39 6.67
CA ASP A 32 -9.51 -8.65 5.93
C ASP A 32 -10.23 -7.61 6.83
N HIS A 33 -9.63 -7.30 7.99
CA HIS A 33 -10.13 -6.36 9.01
C HIS A 33 -9.06 -5.31 9.40
N LEU A 34 -8.23 -4.85 8.47
CA LEU A 34 -7.22 -3.83 8.77
C LEU A 34 -7.90 -2.47 9.03
N ASP A 35 -7.84 -1.95 10.26
CA ASP A 35 -8.58 -0.74 10.67
C ASP A 35 -7.73 0.26 11.49
N CYS A 36 -6.41 0.11 11.49
CA CYS A 36 -5.49 0.96 12.24
C CYS A 36 -5.09 2.24 11.48
N VAL A 37 -4.15 3.00 12.05
CA VAL A 37 -3.59 4.18 11.38
C VAL A 37 -2.76 3.75 10.17
N ALA A 38 -2.96 4.41 9.02
CA ALA A 38 -2.32 4.09 7.75
C ALA A 38 -0.79 4.00 7.84
N ARG A 39 -0.13 5.01 8.44
CA ARG A 39 1.33 5.02 8.60
C ARG A 39 1.86 3.87 9.47
N GLU A 40 1.06 3.43 10.45
CA GLU A 40 1.42 2.30 11.32
C GLU A 40 1.31 0.98 10.55
N ALA A 41 0.26 0.82 9.73
CA ALA A 41 0.11 -0.33 8.83
C ALA A 41 1.30 -0.45 7.85
N GLY A 42 1.71 0.68 7.24
CA GLY A 42 2.88 0.72 6.35
C GLY A 42 4.17 0.32 7.05
N SER A 43 4.40 0.86 8.25
CA SER A 43 5.55 0.49 9.09
C SER A 43 5.54 -1.01 9.45
N PHE A 44 4.36 -1.54 9.79
CA PHE A 44 4.18 -2.96 10.09
C PHE A 44 4.50 -3.86 8.89
N LEU A 45 3.98 -3.55 7.70
CA LEU A 45 4.29 -4.27 6.46
C LEU A 45 5.80 -4.24 6.15
N SER A 46 6.46 -3.09 6.32
CA SER A 46 7.91 -3.02 6.12
C SER A 46 8.69 -3.95 7.06
N SER A 47 8.18 -4.21 8.26
CA SER A 47 8.79 -5.12 9.24
C SER A 47 8.62 -6.59 8.83
N ILE A 48 7.48 -6.94 8.23
CA ILE A 48 7.29 -8.24 7.57
C ILE A 48 8.26 -8.38 6.39
N ALA A 49 8.42 -7.32 5.58
CA ALA A 49 9.34 -7.32 4.44
C ALA A 49 10.77 -7.66 4.88
N ARG A 50 11.30 -6.96 5.89
CA ARG A 50 12.65 -7.22 6.43
C ARG A 50 12.82 -8.64 6.97
N THR A 51 11.76 -9.23 7.51
CA THR A 51 11.77 -10.61 8.02
C THR A 51 11.91 -11.62 6.88
N HIS A 52 11.26 -11.38 5.74
CA HIS A 52 11.08 -12.39 4.69
C HIS A 52 11.87 -12.15 3.41
N ALA A 53 12.50 -10.99 3.23
CA ALA A 53 13.25 -10.63 2.02
C ALA A 53 14.39 -11.59 1.67
N GLY A 54 15.03 -12.19 2.68
CA GLY A 54 16.10 -13.18 2.50
C GLY A 54 15.64 -14.63 2.32
N SER A 55 14.33 -14.89 2.26
CA SER A 55 13.79 -16.26 2.25
C SER A 55 13.99 -17.00 0.92
N GLY A 56 14.34 -16.29 -0.16
CA GLY A 56 14.41 -16.84 -1.52
C GLY A 56 13.06 -17.21 -2.13
N ARG A 57 11.95 -16.94 -1.43
CA ARG A 57 10.59 -17.24 -1.89
C ARG A 57 9.93 -15.99 -2.45
N SER A 58 9.18 -16.15 -3.53
CA SER A 58 8.25 -15.12 -4.01
C SER A 58 6.96 -15.18 -3.19
N VAL A 59 6.72 -14.19 -2.33
CA VAL A 59 5.57 -14.15 -1.41
C VAL A 59 4.84 -12.81 -1.53
N ALA A 60 3.51 -12.85 -1.50
CA ALA A 60 2.66 -11.67 -1.45
C ALA A 60 1.87 -11.65 -0.14
N TYR A 61 2.18 -10.72 0.75
CA TYR A 61 1.41 -10.51 1.97
C TYR A 61 0.29 -9.52 1.71
N ILE A 62 -0.95 -9.91 1.98
CA ILE A 62 -2.15 -9.16 1.59
C ILE A 62 -2.93 -8.80 2.85
N ALA A 63 -3.28 -7.52 3.01
CA ALA A 63 -4.17 -7.05 4.04
C ALA A 63 -5.30 -6.22 3.40
N GLY A 64 -6.53 -6.49 3.80
CA GLY A 64 -7.70 -5.70 3.40
C GLY A 64 -8.35 -5.06 4.61
N GLY A 65 -8.99 -3.92 4.40
CA GLY A 65 -9.76 -3.23 5.41
C GLY A 65 -9.95 -1.76 5.04
N GLU A 66 -10.01 -0.89 6.04
CA GLU A 66 -10.10 0.55 5.87
C GLU A 66 -9.30 1.24 6.97
N THR A 67 -8.09 1.68 6.62
CA THR A 67 -7.23 2.40 7.55
C THR A 67 -7.69 3.84 7.74
N VAL A 68 -7.17 4.51 8.77
CA VAL A 68 -7.45 5.93 9.02
C VAL A 68 -6.19 6.77 8.97
N VAL A 69 -6.35 8.05 8.61
CA VAL A 69 -5.27 9.05 8.67
C VAL A 69 -5.53 9.99 9.83
N GLN A 70 -4.51 10.20 10.66
CA GLN A 70 -4.49 11.30 11.61
C GLN A 70 -3.91 12.53 10.89
N VAL A 71 -4.81 13.45 10.51
CA VAL A 71 -4.44 14.68 9.81
C VAL A 71 -3.90 15.70 10.81
N THR A 72 -2.62 16.03 10.67
CA THR A 72 -1.90 17.02 11.50
C THR A 72 -1.24 18.10 10.68
N GLY A 73 -0.98 17.86 9.39
CA GLY A 73 -0.39 18.81 8.45
C GLY A 73 -1.40 19.45 7.50
N ALA A 74 -0.87 20.15 6.50
CA ALA A 74 -1.66 20.84 5.46
C ALA A 74 -1.41 20.28 4.05
N GLY A 75 -0.75 19.12 3.96
CA GLY A 75 -0.44 18.45 2.70
C GLY A 75 -1.67 17.82 2.03
N LYS A 76 -1.39 17.16 0.91
CA LYS A 76 -2.36 16.40 0.12
C LYS A 76 -2.01 14.91 0.15
N GLY A 77 -3.00 14.07 0.33
CA GLY A 77 -2.83 12.62 0.34
C GLY A 77 -4.09 11.89 0.78
N GLY A 78 -3.96 10.58 0.90
CA GLY A 78 -4.99 9.69 1.43
C GLY A 78 -4.37 8.54 2.22
N ARG A 79 -5.21 7.68 2.76
CA ARG A 79 -4.82 6.58 3.66
C ARG A 79 -3.97 5.54 2.93
N ASN A 80 -4.29 5.22 1.68
CA ASN A 80 -3.55 4.24 0.89
C ASN A 80 -2.17 4.79 0.48
N GLN A 81 -2.11 6.07 0.12
CA GLN A 81 -0.86 6.79 -0.16
C GLN A 81 0.03 6.87 1.08
N GLU A 82 -0.54 7.22 2.24
CA GLU A 82 0.20 7.32 3.52
C GLU A 82 0.74 5.95 3.97
N LEU A 83 -0.04 4.89 3.81
CA LEU A 83 0.37 3.51 4.10
C LEU A 83 1.56 3.10 3.22
N ALA A 84 1.46 3.28 1.91
CA ALA A 84 2.54 2.95 0.99
C ALA A 84 3.82 3.74 1.35
N LEU A 85 3.72 5.07 1.46
CA LEU A 85 4.88 5.91 1.77
C LEU A 85 5.54 5.57 3.12
N ALA A 86 4.75 5.23 4.14
CA ALA A 86 5.27 4.81 5.44
C ALA A 86 6.05 3.50 5.40
N ALA A 87 5.76 2.61 4.44
CA ALA A 87 6.53 1.39 4.25
C ALA A 87 7.92 1.65 3.65
N ALA A 88 8.06 2.70 2.82
CA ALA A 88 9.29 3.01 2.06
C ALA A 88 10.55 3.05 2.95
N ALA A 89 10.46 3.70 4.11
CA ALA A 89 11.58 3.82 5.05
C ALA A 89 12.10 2.45 5.52
N GLY A 90 11.21 1.48 5.72
CA GLY A 90 11.58 0.16 6.22
C GLY A 90 11.96 -0.85 5.14
N ILE A 91 11.74 -0.52 3.86
CA ILE A 91 12.14 -1.34 2.70
C ILE A 91 13.27 -0.71 1.88
N ALA A 92 13.81 0.44 2.30
CA ALA A 92 14.87 1.14 1.58
C ALA A 92 16.07 0.23 1.26
N GLY A 93 16.49 0.25 -0.01
CA GLY A 93 17.59 -0.59 -0.52
C GLY A 93 17.22 -2.07 -0.74
N MET A 94 15.99 -2.48 -0.44
CA MET A 94 15.53 -3.85 -0.69
C MET A 94 15.05 -4.00 -2.14
N GLY A 95 15.97 -4.28 -3.06
CA GLY A 95 15.68 -4.39 -4.50
C GLY A 95 14.73 -5.52 -4.93
N ASN A 96 14.25 -6.35 -3.99
CA ASN A 96 13.29 -7.41 -4.23
C ASN A 96 11.96 -7.22 -3.50
N ALA A 97 11.70 -6.05 -2.91
CA ALA A 97 10.48 -5.77 -2.17
C ALA A 97 9.76 -4.52 -2.69
N ALA A 98 8.43 -4.59 -2.70
CA ALA A 98 7.57 -3.46 -3.03
C ALA A 98 6.31 -3.50 -2.17
N VAL A 99 5.76 -2.34 -1.84
CA VAL A 99 4.49 -2.19 -1.13
C VAL A 99 3.58 -1.27 -1.92
N PHE A 100 2.33 -1.69 -2.10
CA PHE A 100 1.30 -0.82 -2.63
C PHE A 100 0.00 -0.95 -1.86
N SER A 101 -0.82 0.10 -1.90
CA SER A 101 -2.17 0.11 -1.32
C SER A 101 -3.11 0.84 -2.25
N VAL A 102 -4.33 0.34 -2.40
CA VAL A 102 -5.32 0.83 -3.35
C VAL A 102 -6.72 0.80 -2.75
N GLY A 103 -7.44 1.92 -2.85
CA GLY A 103 -8.87 2.03 -2.62
C GLY A 103 -9.67 1.50 -3.81
N SER A 104 -10.62 0.61 -3.53
CA SER A 104 -11.38 -0.08 -4.60
C SER A 104 -12.32 0.84 -5.38
N ASP A 105 -12.65 2.03 -4.88
CA ASP A 105 -13.45 3.05 -5.57
C ASP A 105 -12.67 3.88 -6.60
N GLY A 106 -11.35 3.73 -6.62
CA GLY A 106 -10.45 4.46 -7.51
C GLY A 106 -10.02 5.83 -7.00
N THR A 107 -10.31 6.13 -5.73
CA THR A 107 -9.95 7.39 -5.08
C THR A 107 -9.36 7.15 -3.68
N ASP A 108 -8.46 8.04 -3.25
CA ASP A 108 -7.83 7.97 -1.94
C ASP A 108 -7.64 9.38 -1.40
N GLY A 109 -8.42 9.73 -0.38
CA GLY A 109 -8.50 11.10 0.13
C GLY A 109 -9.06 12.09 -0.92
N PRO A 110 -8.81 13.40 -0.76
CA PRO A 110 -9.20 14.42 -1.73
C PRO A 110 -8.23 14.46 -2.93
N THR A 111 -8.04 13.31 -3.58
CA THR A 111 -7.10 13.14 -4.70
C THR A 111 -7.73 12.37 -5.86
N ASP A 112 -7.07 12.40 -7.01
CA ASP A 112 -7.37 11.64 -8.23
C ASP A 112 -6.65 10.28 -8.28
N ALA A 113 -5.85 9.97 -7.26
CA ALA A 113 -5.19 8.68 -7.11
C ALA A 113 -6.05 7.72 -6.30
N ALA A 114 -5.97 6.44 -6.63
CA ALA A 114 -6.57 5.37 -5.84
C ALA A 114 -5.67 4.91 -4.68
N GLY A 115 -4.42 5.33 -4.67
CA GLY A 115 -3.45 4.94 -3.65
C GLY A 115 -2.02 5.15 -4.09
N GLY A 116 -1.11 4.35 -3.53
CA GLY A 116 0.32 4.52 -3.70
C GLY A 116 1.10 3.22 -3.82
N TYR A 117 2.28 3.31 -4.41
CA TYR A 117 3.28 2.27 -4.58
C TYR A 117 4.64 2.81 -4.13
N VAL A 118 5.43 1.96 -3.46
CA VAL A 118 6.82 2.21 -3.11
C VAL A 118 7.65 0.94 -3.23
N ASP A 119 8.95 1.09 -3.43
CA ASP A 119 9.93 0.01 -3.42
C ASP A 119 11.23 0.44 -2.73
N GLY A 120 12.28 -0.37 -2.90
CA GLY A 120 13.58 -0.13 -2.29
C GLY A 120 14.25 1.18 -2.73
N ASP A 121 13.87 1.76 -3.87
CA ASP A 121 14.55 2.94 -4.43
C ASP A 121 13.88 4.24 -4.01
N THR A 122 12.60 4.20 -3.65
CA THR A 122 11.75 5.37 -3.30
C THR A 122 12.43 6.33 -2.31
N VAL A 123 13.09 5.83 -1.26
CA VAL A 123 13.74 6.70 -0.26
C VAL A 123 14.91 7.48 -0.85
N SER A 124 15.69 6.85 -1.73
CA SER A 124 16.83 7.49 -2.38
C SER A 124 16.38 8.56 -3.38
N GLU A 125 15.28 8.29 -4.11
CA GLU A 125 14.68 9.23 -5.06
C GLU A 125 14.09 10.47 -4.38
N LEU A 126 13.44 10.30 -3.23
CA LEU A 126 12.97 11.43 -2.41
C LEU A 126 14.13 12.23 -1.84
N SER A 127 15.16 11.55 -1.36
CA SER A 127 16.35 12.21 -0.78
C SER A 127 17.11 13.04 -1.82
N ALA A 128 17.15 12.58 -3.08
CA ALA A 128 17.72 13.35 -4.19
C ALA A 128 16.96 14.65 -4.51
N GLN A 129 15.78 14.83 -3.93
CA GLN A 129 14.90 15.99 -4.08
C GLN A 129 14.74 16.76 -2.76
N ASP A 130 15.65 16.55 -1.80
CA ASP A 130 15.62 17.15 -0.46
C ASP A 130 14.36 16.83 0.36
N LEU A 131 13.66 15.73 0.03
CA LEU A 131 12.49 15.26 0.75
C LEU A 131 12.85 14.08 1.65
N THR A 132 12.20 14.02 2.82
CA THR A 132 12.31 12.86 3.72
C THR A 132 10.94 12.23 3.92
N VAL A 133 10.87 10.89 3.96
CA VAL A 133 9.63 10.16 4.25
C VAL A 133 8.98 10.66 5.53
N TYR A 134 9.77 10.84 6.59
CA TYR A 134 9.28 11.37 7.87
C TYR A 134 8.64 12.76 7.73
N GLY A 135 9.34 13.71 7.08
CA GLY A 135 8.83 15.07 6.92
C GLY A 135 7.55 15.13 6.08
N VAL A 136 7.48 14.33 5.01
CA VAL A 136 6.28 14.22 4.17
C VAL A 136 5.09 13.67 4.96
N LEU A 137 5.29 12.59 5.70
CA LEU A 137 4.23 11.97 6.50
C LEU A 137 3.77 12.89 7.64
N GLN A 138 4.69 13.63 8.27
CA GLN A 138 4.35 14.61 9.30
C GLN A 138 3.45 15.73 8.75
N ASN A 139 3.64 16.13 7.49
CA ASN A 139 2.81 17.12 6.82
C ASN A 139 1.56 16.52 6.13
N ASN A 140 1.34 15.20 6.20
CA ASN A 140 0.30 14.48 5.45
C ASN A 140 0.34 14.75 3.93
N ASP A 141 1.54 14.83 3.34
CA ASP A 141 1.74 15.25 1.94
C ASP A 141 2.15 14.10 1.00
N ALA A 142 1.63 12.90 1.27
CA ALA A 142 2.01 11.68 0.57
C ALA A 142 1.75 11.74 -0.95
N TYR A 143 0.73 12.48 -1.40
CA TYR A 143 0.39 12.62 -2.82
C TYR A 143 1.57 13.18 -3.61
N HIS A 144 2.11 14.32 -3.18
CA HIS A 144 3.19 14.98 -3.92
C HIS A 144 4.49 14.17 -3.87
N ALA A 145 4.80 13.53 -2.75
CA ALA A 145 5.99 12.67 -2.66
C ALA A 145 5.89 11.44 -3.59
N LEU A 146 4.72 10.81 -3.67
CA LEU A 146 4.49 9.70 -4.60
C LEU A 146 4.48 10.18 -6.06
N GLU A 147 3.98 11.37 -6.34
CA GLU A 147 4.07 11.98 -7.67
C GLU A 147 5.54 12.15 -8.12
N ARG A 148 6.40 12.60 -7.21
CA ARG A 148 7.85 12.77 -7.47
C ARG A 148 8.62 11.48 -7.71
N THR A 149 8.08 10.34 -7.29
CA THR A 149 8.69 9.00 -7.44
C THR A 149 7.95 8.13 -8.44
N GLY A 150 6.91 8.66 -9.10
CA GLY A 150 6.05 7.87 -9.98
C GLY A 150 5.22 6.79 -9.26
N GLY A 151 5.12 6.88 -7.92
CA GLY A 151 4.43 5.93 -7.07
C GLY A 151 2.91 6.13 -6.96
N LEU A 152 2.31 7.08 -7.67
CA LEU A 152 0.85 7.24 -7.67
C LEU A 152 0.17 6.14 -8.47
N ILE A 153 -0.85 5.52 -7.88
CA ILE A 153 -1.70 4.54 -8.58
C ILE A 153 -2.97 5.26 -9.06
N ILE A 154 -3.05 5.50 -10.37
CA ILE A 154 -4.19 6.15 -11.02
C ILE A 154 -5.02 5.10 -11.76
N THR A 155 -6.22 4.80 -11.24
CA THR A 155 -7.17 3.85 -11.88
C THR A 155 -8.36 4.56 -12.53
N GLY A 156 -8.68 5.77 -12.06
CA GLY A 156 -9.97 6.42 -12.34
C GLY A 156 -11.11 5.75 -11.55
N PRO A 157 -12.33 6.31 -11.61
CA PRO A 157 -13.47 5.77 -10.88
C PRO A 157 -13.81 4.36 -11.36
N THR A 158 -13.86 3.40 -10.43
CA THR A 158 -14.08 1.98 -10.76
C THR A 158 -15.56 1.60 -10.80
N GLY A 159 -16.43 2.41 -10.17
CA GLY A 159 -17.87 2.15 -10.06
C GLY A 159 -18.26 1.14 -8.98
N THR A 160 -17.33 0.76 -8.08
CA THR A 160 -17.59 -0.11 -6.92
C THR A 160 -16.88 0.41 -5.68
N ASN A 161 -17.29 0.00 -4.48
CA ASN A 161 -16.53 0.25 -3.26
C ASN A 161 -16.70 -0.92 -2.28
N VAL A 162 -15.59 -1.62 -2.04
CA VAL A 162 -15.43 -2.71 -1.05
C VAL A 162 -14.19 -2.47 -0.19
N ASN A 163 -13.91 -1.19 0.09
CA ASN A 163 -12.79 -0.69 0.90
C ASN A 163 -11.42 -0.85 0.21
N ASP A 164 -10.35 -1.05 0.98
CA ASP A 164 -8.96 -0.99 0.52
C ASP A 164 -8.27 -2.36 0.51
N VAL A 165 -7.23 -2.49 -0.31
CA VAL A 165 -6.27 -3.61 -0.24
C VAL A 165 -4.84 -3.08 -0.25
N ALA A 166 -4.03 -3.56 0.71
CA ALA A 166 -2.60 -3.34 0.80
C ALA A 166 -1.86 -4.65 0.52
N VAL A 167 -0.79 -4.57 -0.27
CA VAL A 167 0.01 -5.72 -0.69
C VAL A 167 1.49 -5.41 -0.53
N LEU A 168 2.18 -6.27 0.21
CA LEU A 168 3.63 -6.36 0.21
C LEU A 168 4.05 -7.50 -0.71
N LEU A 169 4.83 -7.21 -1.73
CA LEU A 169 5.47 -8.19 -2.59
C LEU A 169 6.93 -8.36 -2.18
N ILE A 170 7.37 -9.61 -2.08
CA ILE A 170 8.77 -10.00 -1.96
C ILE A 170 9.03 -10.98 -3.08
N ARG A 171 10.02 -10.69 -3.93
CA ARG A 171 10.43 -11.57 -5.03
C ARG A 171 11.58 -12.48 -4.58
N GLY A 172 11.44 -13.78 -4.86
CA GLY A 172 12.54 -14.73 -4.76
C GLY A 172 13.56 -14.51 -5.89
N ASN A 173 14.83 -14.76 -5.59
CA ASN A 173 15.92 -14.72 -6.58
C ASN A 173 15.89 -15.92 -7.51
#